data_AF-A0A834RWI0-F1
#
_entry.id   AF-A0A834RWI0-F1
#
_cell.length_a   1.000
_cell.length_b   1.000
_cell.length_c   1.000
_cell.angle_alpha   90.00
_cell.angle_beta   90.00
_cell.angle_gamma   90.00
#
_symmetry.space_group_name_H-M   'P 1'
#
loop_
_entity.id
_entity.type
_entity.pdbx_description
1 polymer ?
#
loop_
_entity_poly.entity_id
_entity_poly.type
_entity_poly.pdbx_seq_one_letter_code
_entity_poly.pdbx_strand_id
1 'polypeptide(L)'
;MAPIDEAIEDLKSRGSEEQFTLKEVAEKHGVDRSTLGRRWRGVTGPRDAGHASRQALNPQQESELVRYIEGLTNKGLPPTREMIRNFSSEVAHQQLSESWVTRFINRHEIHLISKWTTAMDRTRHLADSESKYRLYFELLHRKITEYHLEARDIYNMDEKGFLIGLIGRSKTQRHY
;
A
#
# COMPACT_ATOMS: atom_id res chain seq x y z
N MET A 1 -30.76 12.63 0.41
CA MET A 1 -30.21 11.66 -0.58
C MET A 1 -30.00 12.46 -1.88
N ALA A 2 -29.48 11.92 -2.98
CA ALA A 2 -29.45 12.74 -4.21
C ALA A 2 -30.90 12.92 -4.73
N PRO A 3 -31.31 14.10 -5.24
CA PRO A 3 -32.70 14.34 -5.68
C PRO A 3 -33.19 13.35 -6.74
N ILE A 4 -32.27 12.84 -7.57
CA ILE A 4 -32.57 11.82 -8.58
C ILE A 4 -32.86 10.45 -7.99
N ASP A 5 -32.25 10.10 -6.86
CA ASP A 5 -32.47 8.80 -6.21
C ASP A 5 -33.78 8.82 -5.40
N GLU A 6 -34.14 9.98 -4.82
CA GLU A 6 -35.46 10.22 -4.19
C GLU A 6 -36.60 10.16 -5.22
N ALA A 7 -36.39 10.71 -6.41
CA ALA A 7 -37.33 10.61 -7.52
C ALA A 7 -37.51 9.16 -8.02
N ILE A 8 -36.46 8.34 -8.00
CA ILE A 8 -36.53 6.92 -8.37
C ILE A 8 -37.29 6.11 -7.30
N GLU A 9 -37.07 6.38 -6.01
CA GLU A 9 -37.83 5.77 -4.91
C GLU A 9 -39.33 6.10 -5.01
N ASP A 10 -39.69 7.36 -5.30
CA ASP A 10 -41.08 7.80 -5.53
C ASP A 10 -41.72 7.12 -6.75
N LEU A 11 -40.94 6.83 -7.80
CA LEU A 11 -41.43 6.04 -8.96
C LEU A 11 -41.64 4.57 -8.63
N LYS A 12 -40.86 4.00 -7.71
CA LYS A 12 -40.98 2.59 -7.31
C LYS A 12 -42.12 2.36 -6.32
N SER A 13 -42.41 3.33 -5.45
CA SER A 13 -43.49 3.24 -4.47
C SER A 13 -44.88 3.36 -5.12
N ARG A 14 -44.96 4.02 -6.28
CA ARG A 14 -46.15 4.09 -7.13
C ARG A 14 -46.23 2.80 -7.96
N GLY A 15 -46.96 1.82 -7.45
CA GLY A 15 -47.18 0.54 -8.15
C GLY A 15 -47.80 0.72 -9.54
N SER A 16 -47.81 -0.36 -10.33
CA SER A 16 -48.26 -0.42 -11.74
C SER A 16 -49.70 0.05 -12.03
N GLU A 17 -50.46 0.44 -11.00
CA GLU A 17 -51.87 0.82 -11.07
C GLU A 17 -52.10 2.34 -11.06
N GLU A 18 -51.11 3.15 -10.69
CA GLU A 18 -51.19 4.61 -10.85
C GLU A 18 -50.66 5.05 -12.22
N GLN A 19 -51.49 5.69 -13.03
CA GLN A 19 -51.03 6.40 -14.22
C GLN A 19 -50.29 7.67 -13.81
N PHE A 20 -48.98 7.58 -13.56
CA PHE A 20 -48.14 8.74 -13.29
C PHE A 20 -47.36 9.17 -14.54
N THR A 21 -47.17 10.47 -14.70
CA THR A 21 -46.31 11.00 -15.76
C THR A 21 -44.91 11.26 -15.21
N LEU A 22 -43.86 10.75 -15.88
CA LEU A 22 -42.45 11.05 -15.54
C LEU A 22 -42.13 12.55 -15.39
N LYS A 23 -42.95 13.42 -16.01
CA LYS A 23 -42.83 14.88 -15.89
C LYS A 23 -43.22 15.39 -14.50
N GLU A 24 -44.27 14.86 -13.91
CA GLU A 24 -44.79 15.30 -12.59
C GLU A 24 -43.81 14.94 -11.49
N VAL A 25 -43.22 13.74 -11.57
CA VAL A 25 -42.19 13.30 -10.63
C VAL A 25 -40.90 14.11 -10.81
N ALA A 26 -40.52 14.41 -12.06
CA ALA A 26 -39.38 15.27 -12.35
C ALA A 26 -39.54 16.68 -11.76
N GLU A 27 -40.71 17.31 -11.92
CA GLU A 27 -41.03 18.61 -11.32
C GLU A 27 -41.06 18.56 -9.79
N LYS A 28 -41.71 17.54 -9.20
CA LYS A 28 -41.80 17.37 -7.74
C LYS A 28 -40.43 17.30 -7.06
N HIS A 29 -39.45 16.66 -7.70
CA HIS A 29 -38.10 16.46 -7.15
C HIS A 29 -37.06 17.43 -7.73
N GLY A 30 -37.45 18.35 -8.62
CA GLY A 30 -36.54 19.32 -9.23
C GLY A 30 -35.45 18.70 -10.11
N VAL A 31 -35.73 17.55 -10.74
CA VAL A 31 -34.79 16.80 -11.59
C VAL A 31 -35.19 16.93 -13.04
N ASP A 32 -34.22 17.04 -13.95
CA ASP A 32 -34.50 17.03 -15.38
C ASP A 32 -35.19 15.72 -15.81
N ARG A 33 -36.34 15.83 -16.50
CA ARG A 33 -37.16 14.70 -16.95
C ARG A 33 -36.36 13.71 -17.79
N SER A 34 -35.49 14.19 -18.67
CA SER A 34 -34.71 13.32 -19.57
C SER A 34 -33.70 12.48 -18.78
N THR A 35 -33.09 13.10 -17.75
CA THR A 35 -32.14 12.48 -16.83
C THR A 35 -32.85 11.43 -15.97
N LEU A 36 -34.00 11.76 -15.40
CA LEU A 36 -34.84 10.82 -14.65
C LEU A 36 -35.29 9.63 -15.53
N GLY A 37 -35.72 9.89 -16.76
CA GLY A 37 -36.15 8.85 -17.70
C GLY A 37 -35.03 7.94 -18.21
N ARG A 38 -33.77 8.43 -18.27
CA ARG A 38 -32.59 7.57 -18.55
C ARG A 38 -32.24 6.72 -17.34
N ARG A 39 -32.31 7.27 -16.12
CA ARG A 39 -32.08 6.56 -14.85
C ARG A 39 -33.14 5.45 -14.63
N TRP A 40 -34.41 5.76 -14.87
CA TRP A 40 -35.53 4.81 -14.73
C TRP A 40 -35.42 3.62 -15.70
N ARG A 41 -35.01 3.86 -16.94
CA ARG A 41 -34.78 2.80 -17.94
C ARG A 41 -33.46 2.04 -17.76
N GLY A 42 -32.70 2.33 -16.69
CA GLY A 42 -31.41 1.68 -16.43
C GLY A 42 -30.29 2.09 -17.39
N VAL A 43 -30.49 3.12 -18.22
CA VAL A 43 -29.47 3.62 -19.17
C VAL A 43 -28.31 4.28 -18.43
N THR A 44 -28.59 4.93 -17.31
CA THR A 44 -27.59 5.58 -16.46
C THR A 44 -27.65 4.98 -15.06
N GLY A 45 -26.63 4.22 -14.65
CA GLY A 45 -26.51 3.69 -13.28
C GLY A 45 -26.10 4.74 -12.23
N PRO A 46 -26.23 4.43 -10.92
CA PRO A 46 -25.76 5.27 -9.83
C PRO A 46 -24.33 5.77 -10.06
N ARG A 47 -24.03 7.02 -9.67
CA ARG A 47 -22.67 7.58 -9.85
C ARG A 47 -21.62 6.67 -9.20
N ASP A 48 -21.92 6.18 -8.01
CA ASP A 48 -21.02 5.31 -7.24
C ASP A 48 -20.75 3.98 -7.95
N ALA A 49 -21.76 3.40 -8.60
CA ALA A 49 -21.61 2.18 -9.40
C ALA A 49 -20.69 2.41 -10.62
N GLY A 50 -20.78 3.57 -11.26
CA GLY A 50 -19.90 3.94 -12.37
C GLY A 50 -18.46 4.26 -11.95
N HIS A 51 -18.25 4.68 -10.70
CA HIS A 51 -16.91 4.86 -10.14
C HIS A 51 -16.26 3.53 -9.76
N ALA A 52 -17.01 2.62 -9.13
CA ALA A 52 -16.53 1.28 -8.78
C ALA A 52 -16.11 0.47 -10.01
N SER A 53 -16.86 0.55 -11.12
CA SER A 53 -16.52 -0.17 -12.35
C SER A 53 -15.30 0.39 -13.10
N ARG A 54 -14.84 1.60 -12.76
CA ARG A 54 -13.69 2.28 -13.39
C ARG A 54 -12.42 2.19 -12.57
N GLN A 55 -12.48 1.62 -11.37
CA GLN A 55 -11.28 1.42 -10.56
C GLN A 55 -10.48 0.23 -11.08
N ALA A 56 -9.15 0.38 -11.06
CA ALA A 56 -8.23 -0.66 -11.50
C ALA A 56 -8.24 -1.89 -10.58
N LEU A 57 -8.61 -1.69 -9.31
CA LEU A 57 -8.85 -2.73 -8.32
C LEU A 57 -10.28 -2.59 -7.82
N ASN A 58 -10.94 -3.72 -7.57
CA ASN A 58 -12.23 -3.69 -6.91
C ASN A 58 -12.06 -3.38 -5.40
N PRO A 59 -13.11 -2.95 -4.70
CA PRO A 59 -13.01 -2.57 -3.28
C PRO A 59 -12.44 -3.68 -2.37
N GLN A 60 -12.74 -4.95 -2.68
CA GLN A 60 -12.24 -6.08 -1.91
C GLN A 60 -10.73 -6.28 -2.10
N GLN A 61 -10.25 -6.24 -3.34
CA GLN A 61 -8.81 -6.30 -3.67
C GLN A 61 -8.05 -5.14 -3.03
N GLU A 62 -8.63 -3.93 -3.08
CA GLU A 62 -8.04 -2.74 -2.48
C GLU A 62 -7.91 -2.91 -0.95
N SER A 63 -8.94 -3.43 -0.28
CA SER A 63 -8.92 -3.71 1.16
C SER A 63 -7.88 -4.77 1.57
N GLU A 64 -7.75 -5.83 0.77
CA GLU A 64 -6.78 -6.90 1.01
C GLU A 64 -5.33 -6.40 0.84
N LEU A 65 -5.11 -5.54 -0.16
CA LEU A 65 -3.81 -4.90 -0.37
C LEU A 65 -3.42 -3.99 0.80
N VAL A 66 -4.38 -3.21 1.34
CA VAL A 66 -4.16 -2.40 2.55
C VAL A 66 -3.76 -3.28 3.73
N ARG A 67 -4.52 -4.36 4.00
CA ARG A 67 -4.22 -5.30 5.08
C ARG A 67 -2.83 -5.93 4.95
N TYR A 68 -2.43 -6.26 3.71
CA TYR A 68 -1.10 -6.80 3.44
C TYR A 68 0.00 -5.77 3.73
N ILE A 69 -0.17 -4.53 3.31
CA ILE A 69 0.75 -3.41 3.55
C ILE A 69 0.89 -3.11 5.05
N GLU A 70 -0.21 -3.10 5.78
CA GLU A 70 -0.21 -2.94 7.24
C GLU A 70 0.55 -4.09 7.92
N GLY A 71 0.33 -5.33 7.49
CA GLY A 71 1.06 -6.50 7.97
C GLY A 71 2.57 -6.40 7.76
N LEU A 72 3.01 -5.90 6.60
CA LEU A 72 4.43 -5.65 6.31
C LEU A 72 5.00 -4.53 7.19
N THR A 73 4.24 -3.45 7.36
CA THR A 73 4.64 -2.31 8.19
C THR A 73 4.79 -2.71 9.66
N ASN A 74 3.86 -3.52 10.18
CA ASN A 74 3.91 -4.06 11.54
C ASN A 74 5.11 -4.98 11.78
N LYS A 75 5.59 -5.67 10.74
CA LYS A 75 6.82 -6.49 10.79
C LYS A 75 8.11 -5.66 10.68
N GLY A 76 8.01 -4.33 10.63
CA GLY A 76 9.16 -3.44 10.46
C GLY A 76 9.71 -3.40 9.03
N LEU A 77 8.92 -3.85 8.05
CA LEU A 77 9.26 -3.85 6.63
C LEU A 77 8.25 -3.00 5.84
N PRO A 78 8.14 -1.68 6.09
CA PRO A 78 7.20 -0.84 5.36
C PRO A 78 7.52 -0.90 3.85
N PRO A 79 6.55 -1.26 3.00
CA PRO A 79 6.78 -1.41 1.57
C PRO A 79 7.03 -0.05 0.91
N THR A 80 7.95 -0.03 -0.06
CA THR A 80 8.19 1.18 -0.86
C THR A 80 7.04 1.42 -1.84
N ARG A 81 6.99 2.63 -2.39
CA ARG A 81 6.03 2.98 -3.45
C ARG A 81 6.09 2.04 -4.65
N GLU A 82 7.31 1.65 -5.04
CA GLU A 82 7.55 0.71 -6.13
C GLU A 82 7.01 -0.69 -5.82
N MET A 83 7.22 -1.18 -4.59
CA MET A 83 6.66 -2.46 -4.15
C MET A 83 5.13 -2.46 -4.22
N ILE A 84 4.48 -1.38 -3.78
CA ILE A 84 3.02 -1.24 -3.85
C ILE A 84 2.55 -1.22 -5.29
N ARG A 85 3.24 -0.50 -6.17
CA ARG A 85 2.97 -0.52 -7.61
C ARG A 85 3.04 -1.94 -8.17
N ASN A 86 4.05 -2.71 -7.78
CA ASN A 86 4.21 -4.09 -8.24
C ASN A 86 3.09 -4.98 -7.72
N PHE A 87 2.77 -4.94 -6.42
CA PHE A 87 1.68 -5.71 -5.83
C PHE A 87 0.34 -5.39 -6.47
N SER A 88 0.04 -4.10 -6.62
CA SER A 88 -1.21 -3.64 -7.22
C SER A 88 -1.29 -3.96 -8.72
N SER A 89 -0.17 -3.89 -9.45
CA SER A 89 -0.12 -4.27 -10.87
C SER A 89 -0.33 -5.76 -11.08
N GLU A 90 0.20 -6.59 -10.19
CA GLU A 90 -0.01 -8.04 -10.19
C GLU A 90 -1.47 -8.39 -9.94
N VAL A 91 -2.09 -7.79 -8.91
CA VAL A 91 -3.50 -8.02 -8.57
C VAL A 91 -4.45 -7.49 -9.66
N ALA A 92 -4.09 -6.39 -10.33
CA ALA A 92 -4.89 -5.80 -11.39
C ALA A 92 -4.62 -6.43 -12.77
N HIS A 93 -3.65 -7.34 -12.89
CA HIS A 93 -3.15 -7.90 -14.16
C HIS A 93 -2.82 -6.83 -15.23
N GLN A 94 -2.37 -5.65 -14.79
CA GLN A 94 -2.03 -4.53 -15.66
C GLN A 94 -0.97 -3.65 -15.00
N GLN A 95 -0.13 -3.00 -15.79
CA GLN A 95 0.87 -2.07 -15.25
C GLN A 95 0.21 -0.77 -14.78
N LEU A 96 0.16 -0.58 -13.47
CA LEU A 96 -0.37 0.65 -12.87
C LEU A 96 0.68 1.76 -12.87
N SER A 97 0.22 3.01 -12.89
CA SER A 97 1.11 4.18 -12.91
C SER A 97 1.48 4.65 -11.50
N GLU A 98 2.56 5.43 -11.39
CA GLU A 98 2.93 6.11 -10.15
C GLU A 98 1.81 7.03 -9.62
N SER A 99 1.03 7.63 -10.52
CA SER A 99 -0.11 8.46 -10.15
C SER A 99 -1.21 7.65 -9.47
N TRP A 100 -1.40 6.39 -9.87
CA TRP A 100 -2.33 5.48 -9.20
C TRP A 100 -1.87 5.21 -7.77
N VAL A 101 -0.57 4.92 -7.58
CA VAL A 101 0.03 4.69 -6.25
C VAL A 101 -0.17 5.92 -5.36
N THR A 102 0.10 7.13 -5.86
CA THR A 102 -0.16 8.36 -5.10
C THR A 102 -1.61 8.49 -4.67
N ARG A 103 -2.57 8.22 -5.57
CA ARG A 103 -4.00 8.28 -5.24
C ARG A 103 -4.41 7.23 -4.23
N PHE A 104 -3.90 6.00 -4.35
CA PHE A 104 -4.15 4.91 -3.42
C PHE A 104 -3.66 5.28 -2.01
N ILE A 105 -2.42 5.77 -1.90
CA ILE A 105 -1.83 6.22 -0.64
C ILE A 105 -2.66 7.34 0.00
N ASN A 106 -3.05 8.35 -0.78
CA ASN A 106 -3.83 9.47 -0.27
C ASN A 106 -5.24 9.06 0.15
N ARG A 107 -5.84 8.08 -0.53
CA ARG A 107 -7.20 7.61 -0.25
C ARG A 107 -7.29 6.85 1.07
N HIS A 108 -6.26 6.07 1.38
CA HIS A 108 -6.21 5.20 2.57
C HIS A 108 -5.30 5.77 3.67
N GLU A 109 -4.88 7.02 3.53
CA GLU A 109 -4.00 7.72 4.48
C GLU A 109 -2.76 6.90 4.91
N ILE A 110 -2.23 6.07 3.99
CA ILE A 110 -1.20 5.09 4.34
C ILE A 110 0.15 5.80 4.51
N HIS A 111 0.64 5.88 5.74
CA HIS A 111 1.93 6.49 6.07
C HIS A 111 3.12 5.56 5.78
N LEU A 112 3.42 5.36 4.50
CA LEU A 112 4.40 4.36 4.01
C LEU A 112 5.87 4.80 4.08
N ILE A 113 6.11 6.12 4.05
CA ILE A 113 7.45 6.68 3.77
C ILE A 113 8.01 7.44 4.98
N SER A 114 7.17 7.86 5.94
CA SER A 114 7.58 8.76 7.01
C SER A 114 8.22 8.07 8.22
N LYS A 115 8.06 6.75 8.36
CA LYS A 115 8.94 5.97 9.23
C LYS A 115 10.20 5.63 8.46
N TRP A 116 10.99 6.66 8.18
CA TRP A 116 12.43 6.49 8.05
C TRP A 116 12.87 5.51 9.13
N THR A 117 13.71 4.58 8.76
CA THR A 117 14.27 3.52 9.61
C THR A 117 15.19 4.13 10.69
N THR A 118 14.75 5.16 11.41
CA THR A 118 15.50 5.96 12.39
C THR A 118 15.51 5.30 13.77
N ALA A 119 15.43 3.97 13.81
CA ALA A 119 15.55 3.20 15.04
C ALA A 119 16.76 2.27 14.98
N MET A 120 16.96 1.48 13.93
CA MET A 120 18.10 0.54 13.92
C MET A 120 19.45 1.24 13.91
N ASP A 121 19.64 2.26 13.07
CA ASP A 121 20.96 2.88 12.89
C ASP A 121 21.36 3.75 14.09
N ARG A 122 20.42 4.53 14.62
CA ARG A 122 20.62 5.35 15.82
C ARG A 122 20.72 4.53 17.10
N THR A 123 19.93 3.46 17.24
CA THR A 123 20.01 2.57 18.43
C THR A 123 21.28 1.72 18.41
N ARG A 124 21.78 1.32 17.23
CA ARG A 124 23.12 0.70 17.09
C ARG A 124 24.22 1.68 17.46
N HIS A 125 24.19 2.91 16.92
CA HIS A 125 25.15 3.95 17.29
C HIS A 125 25.13 4.30 18.80
N LEU A 126 23.98 4.24 19.47
CA LEU A 126 23.87 4.48 20.91
C LEU A 126 24.24 3.26 21.77
N ALA A 127 24.10 2.04 21.23
CA ALA A 127 24.52 0.80 21.89
C ALA A 127 26.02 0.51 21.70
N ASP A 128 26.62 1.12 20.68
CA ASP A 128 28.06 1.11 20.42
C ASP A 128 28.79 1.86 21.52
N SER A 129 29.58 1.10 22.28
CA SER A 129 30.38 1.62 23.38
C SER A 129 31.83 1.28 23.08
N GLU A 130 32.64 2.31 22.95
CA GLU A 130 34.07 2.19 22.66
C GLU A 130 34.78 1.26 23.68
N SER A 131 34.37 1.34 24.95
CA SER A 131 34.91 0.48 26.01
C SER A 131 34.53 -0.99 25.83
N LYS A 132 33.34 -1.31 25.32
CA LYS A 132 32.94 -2.70 25.01
C LYS A 132 33.79 -3.27 23.86
N TYR A 133 34.00 -2.48 22.80
CA TYR A 133 34.85 -2.89 21.68
C TYR A 133 36.29 -3.10 22.14
N ARG A 134 36.83 -2.17 22.93
CA ARG A 134 38.17 -2.28 23.50
C ARG A 134 38.34 -3.55 24.32
N LEU A 135 37.42 -3.81 25.25
CA LEU A 135 37.45 -5.01 26.10
C LEU A 135 37.34 -6.30 25.26
N TYR A 136 36.46 -6.32 24.26
CA TYR A 136 36.31 -7.45 23.35
C TYR A 136 37.60 -7.73 22.58
N PHE A 137 38.20 -6.71 21.96
CA PHE A 137 39.44 -6.89 21.21
C PHE A 137 40.62 -7.23 22.11
N GLU A 138 40.75 -6.66 23.31
CA GLU A 138 41.77 -7.04 24.28
C GLU A 138 41.66 -8.52 24.67
N LEU A 139 40.43 -8.98 24.97
CA LEU A 139 40.17 -10.38 25.29
C LEU A 139 40.49 -11.30 24.10
N LEU A 140 40.09 -10.90 22.89
CA LEU A 140 40.34 -11.64 21.66
C LEU A 140 41.83 -11.78 21.39
N HIS A 141 42.59 -10.67 21.46
CA HIS A 141 44.05 -10.69 21.27
C HIS A 141 44.72 -11.58 22.30
N ARG A 142 44.30 -11.51 23.57
CA ARG A 142 44.82 -12.39 24.63
C ARG A 142 44.62 -13.86 24.28
N LYS A 143 43.44 -14.25 23.78
CA LYS A 143 43.16 -15.63 23.38
C LYS A 143 43.91 -16.07 22.13
N ILE A 144 44.08 -15.19 21.15
CA ILE A 144 44.92 -15.45 19.98
C ILE A 144 46.36 -15.74 20.41
N THR A 145 46.92 -14.94 21.31
CA THR A 145 48.27 -15.17 21.86
C THR A 145 48.35 -16.44 22.72
N GLU A 146 47.38 -16.67 23.61
CA GLU A 146 47.36 -17.84 24.52
C GLU A 146 47.36 -19.17 23.75
N TYR A 147 46.53 -19.25 22.70
CA TYR A 147 46.38 -20.46 21.90
C TYR A 147 47.22 -20.48 20.63
N HIS A 148 48.08 -19.47 20.41
CA HIS A 148 48.94 -19.34 19.24
C HIS A 148 48.16 -19.48 17.92
N LEU A 149 46.97 -18.89 17.85
CA LEU A 149 46.10 -18.97 16.68
C LEU A 149 46.73 -18.20 15.53
N GLU A 150 46.85 -18.83 14.36
CA GLU A 150 47.27 -18.13 13.16
C GLU A 150 46.06 -17.55 12.43
N ALA A 151 46.28 -16.51 11.61
CA ALA A 151 45.20 -15.87 10.86
C ALA A 151 44.39 -16.86 9.99
N ARG A 152 45.03 -17.96 9.54
CA ARG A 152 44.37 -19.03 8.78
C ARG A 152 43.37 -19.86 9.58
N ASP A 153 43.45 -19.83 10.91
CA ASP A 153 42.60 -20.60 11.83
C ASP A 153 41.40 -19.78 12.34
N ILE A 154 41.30 -18.50 11.95
CA ILE A 154 40.25 -17.57 12.36
C ILE A 154 39.22 -17.47 11.23
N TYR A 155 38.05 -18.03 11.45
CA TYR A 155 36.93 -17.99 10.51
C TYR A 155 35.86 -17.02 11.01
N ASN A 156 35.39 -16.13 10.12
CA ASN A 156 34.22 -15.32 10.41
C ASN A 156 32.95 -16.16 10.18
N MET A 157 32.05 -16.13 11.15
CA MET A 157 30.73 -16.76 11.05
C MET A 157 29.69 -15.64 11.03
N ASP A 158 29.64 -14.84 9.95
CA ASP A 158 28.53 -13.92 9.73
C ASP A 158 27.42 -14.62 8.95
N GLU A 159 26.23 -14.68 9.56
CA GLU A 159 25.04 -15.14 8.87
C GLU A 159 24.68 -14.08 7.81
N LYS A 160 25.02 -14.34 6.54
CA LYS A 160 24.44 -13.59 5.44
C LYS A 160 22.95 -13.92 5.38
N GLY A 161 22.14 -13.07 6.00
CA GLY A 161 20.70 -13.04 5.77
C GLY A 161 20.45 -12.84 4.28
N PHE A 162 20.07 -13.91 3.58
CA PHE A 162 19.54 -13.81 2.23
C PHE A 162 18.25 -12.98 2.27
N LEU A 163 18.36 -11.70 1.94
CA LEU A 163 17.20 -10.89 1.55
C LEU A 163 16.82 -11.29 0.13
N ILE A 164 15.92 -12.28 0.01
CA ILE A 164 15.21 -12.56 -1.24
C ILE A 164 14.45 -11.27 -1.61
N GLY A 165 14.97 -10.51 -2.59
CA GLY A 165 14.33 -9.29 -3.08
C GLY A 165 15.24 -8.16 -3.61
N LEU A 166 16.56 -8.23 -3.46
CA LEU A 166 17.49 -7.23 -4.00
C LEU A 166 18.47 -7.85 -5.00
N ILE A 167 17.99 -8.19 -6.20
CA ILE A 167 18.87 -8.35 -7.37
C ILE A 167 19.08 -6.96 -7.96
N GLY A 168 20.01 -6.22 -7.36
CA GLY A 168 20.56 -4.98 -7.91
C GLY A 168 22.05 -4.95 -7.66
N ARG A 169 22.87 -5.00 -8.72
CA ARG A 169 24.34 -4.99 -8.64
C ARG A 169 24.83 -3.72 -7.94
N SER A 170 25.53 -3.84 -6.82
CA SER A 170 26.37 -2.78 -6.26
C SER A 170 27.82 -2.93 -6.76
N LYS A 171 28.30 -1.94 -7.52
CA LYS A 171 29.72 -1.84 -7.90
C LYS A 171 30.55 -1.57 -6.64
N THR A 172 31.49 -2.46 -6.35
CA THR A 172 32.56 -2.20 -5.39
C THR A 172 33.70 -1.52 -6.14
N GLN A 173 33.91 -0.22 -5.91
CA GLN A 173 35.19 0.41 -6.25
C GLN A 173 36.12 0.21 -5.05
N ARG A 174 37.12 -0.67 -5.21
CA ARG A 174 38.31 -0.68 -4.36
C ARG A 174 39.31 0.28 -4.99
N HIS A 175 39.68 1.34 -4.27
CA HIS A 175 40.93 2.04 -4.53
C HIS A 175 42.02 1.34 -3.72
N TYR A 176 43.10 0.95 -4.40
CA TYR A 176 44.39 0.68 -3.76
C TYR A 176 45.08 2.01 -3.48
#